data_AF-A0A537PGT1-F1
#
_entry.id   AF-A0A537PGT1-F1
#
_cell.length_a   1.000
_cell.length_b   1.000
_cell.length_c   1.000
_cell.angle_alpha   90.00
_cell.angle_beta   90.00
_cell.angle_gamma   90.00
#
_symmetry.space_group_name_H-M   'P 1'
#
loop_
_entity.id
_entity.type
_entity.pdbx_description
1 polymer ?
#
loop_
_entity_poly.entity_id
_entity_poly.type
_entity_poly.pdbx_seq_one_letter_code
_entity_poly.pdbx_strand_id
1 'polypeptide(L)'
;MENEEMRYLVLGAGAIGGYFGGMLLRGGADLSFLVRPKRAAQLAERGLVVKAPDGNIECPVRTMLSGAVDGHYDVVLLACKAYDLDSAMEA
;
A
#
# COMPACT_ATOMS: atom_id res chain seq x y z
N MET A 1 -16.98 -19.52 12.26
CA MET A 1 -15.83 -19.37 11.36
C MET A 1 -15.53 -17.89 11.37
N GLU A 2 -14.45 -17.48 12.05
CA GLU A 2 -13.94 -16.13 11.87
C GLU A 2 -13.69 -15.99 10.37
N ASN A 3 -14.34 -15.03 9.72
CA ASN A 3 -13.86 -14.60 8.42
C ASN A 3 -12.49 -13.99 8.73
N GLU A 4 -11.40 -14.71 8.48
CA GLU A 4 -10.07 -14.10 8.48
C GLU A 4 -10.14 -12.93 7.49
N GLU A 5 -10.03 -11.70 8.01
CA GLU A 5 -10.06 -10.51 7.16
C GLU A 5 -8.90 -10.61 6.16
N MET A 6 -9.21 -10.63 4.87
CA MET A 6 -8.21 -10.70 3.80
C MET A 6 -7.17 -9.59 3.96
N ARG A 7 -5.89 -9.95 4.00
CA ARG A 7 -4.77 -9.03 4.16
C ARG A 7 -4.18 -8.64 2.81
N TYR A 8 -4.00 -7.34 2.60
CA TYR A 8 -3.48 -6.76 1.37
C TYR A 8 -2.11 -6.13 1.58
N LEU A 9 -1.18 -6.42 0.67
CA LEU A 9 0.10 -5.73 0.56
C LEU A 9 0.16 -4.97 -0.77
N VAL A 10 0.40 -3.67 -0.73
CA VAL A 10 0.60 -2.88 -1.96
C VAL A 10 2.06 -2.48 -2.06
N LEU A 11 2.74 -2.95 -3.10
CA LEU A 11 4.12 -2.55 -3.38
C LEU A 11 4.12 -1.21 -4.11
N GLY A 12 4.49 -0.18 -3.36
CA GLY A 12 4.57 1.20 -3.82
C GLY A 12 3.28 2.01 -3.59
N ALA A 13 3.45 3.21 -3.04
CA ALA A 13 2.40 4.24 -2.97
C ALA A 13 2.62 5.31 -4.05
N GLY A 14 2.73 4.87 -5.31
CA GLY A 14 2.73 5.72 -6.49
C GLY A 14 1.31 6.12 -6.89
N ALA A 15 1.12 6.59 -8.14
CA ALA A 15 -0.22 6.94 -8.63
C ALA A 15 -1.19 5.74 -8.56
N ILE A 16 -0.80 4.60 -9.16
CA ILE A 16 -1.62 3.39 -9.21
C ILE A 16 -1.77 2.75 -7.82
N GLY A 17 -0.65 2.46 -7.15
CA GLY A 17 -0.69 1.81 -5.84
C GLY A 17 -1.37 2.67 -4.77
N GLY A 18 -1.13 3.99 -4.77
CA GLY A 18 -1.80 4.91 -3.86
C GLY A 18 -3.30 5.01 -4.12
N TYR A 19 -3.74 5.06 -5.39
CA TYR A 19 -5.15 5.11 -5.73
C TYR A 19 -5.89 3.83 -5.30
N PHE A 20 -5.43 2.66 -5.75
CA PHE A 20 -6.09 1.39 -5.41
C PHE A 20 -5.97 1.06 -3.93
N GLY A 21 -4.82 1.32 -3.31
CA GLY A 21 -4.67 1.16 -1.86
C GLY A 21 -5.59 2.09 -1.07
N GLY A 22 -5.78 3.33 -1.54
CA GLY A 22 -6.77 4.25 -0.96
C GLY A 22 -8.20 3.73 -1.09
N MET A 23 -8.58 3.19 -2.26
CA MET A 23 -9.91 2.62 -2.46
C MET A 23 -10.15 1.39 -1.57
N LEU A 24 -9.14 0.53 -1.41
CA LEU A 24 -9.20 -0.62 -0.50
C LEU A 24 -9.38 -0.17 0.96
N LEU A 25 -8.61 0.83 1.40
CA LEU A 25 -8.74 1.42 2.74
C LEU A 25 -10.12 2.07 2.94
N ARG A 26 -10.65 2.77 1.94
CA ARG A 26 -12.03 3.32 1.98
C ARG A 26 -13.08 2.23 2.14
N GLY A 27 -12.82 1.03 1.61
CA GLY A 27 -13.65 -0.16 1.78
C GLY A 27 -13.44 -0.93 3.09
N GLY A 28 -12.52 -0.49 3.95
CA GLY A 28 -12.22 -1.13 5.24
C GLY A 28 -11.24 -2.29 5.19
N ALA A 29 -10.46 -2.45 4.11
CA ALA A 29 -9.51 -3.55 3.98
C ALA A 29 -8.33 -3.46 4.98
N ASP A 30 -7.86 -4.61 5.46
CA ASP A 30 -6.58 -4.72 6.17
C ASP A 30 -5.42 -4.59 5.17
N LEU A 31 -4.83 -3.38 5.07
CA LEU A 31 -3.82 -3.06 4.07
C LEU A 31 -2.56 -2.43 4.66
N SER A 32 -1.41 -2.89 4.15
CA SER A 32 -0.09 -2.30 4.34
C SER A 32 0.54 -1.90 3.00
N PHE A 33 1.34 -0.83 3.00
CA PHE A 33 2.15 -0.42 1.84
C PHE A 33 3.61 -0.82 2.02
N LEU A 34 4.16 -1.65 1.14
CA LEU A 34 5.60 -1.88 1.05
C LEU A 34 6.22 -0.76 0.21
N VAL A 35 7.05 0.08 0.83
CA VAL A 35 7.59 1.28 0.19
C VAL A 35 9.06 1.50 0.51
N ARG A 36 9.73 2.34 -0.29
CA ARG A 36 11.10 2.77 0.00
C ARG A 36 11.14 3.79 1.16
N PRO A 37 12.25 3.90 1.91
CA PRO A 37 12.33 4.75 3.12
C PRO A 37 11.86 6.19 2.93
N LYS A 38 12.21 6.82 1.80
CA LYS A 38 11.76 8.18 1.47
C LYS A 38 10.24 8.29 1.39
N ARG A 39 9.56 7.29 0.80
CA ARG A 39 8.11 7.29 0.68
C ARG A 39 7.44 6.93 2.01
N ALA A 40 8.01 6.02 2.80
CA ALA A 40 7.54 5.74 4.16
C ALA A 40 7.51 7.00 5.01
N ALA A 41 8.59 7.80 5.00
CA ALA A 41 8.66 9.05 5.74
C ALA A 41 7.59 10.07 5.30
N GLN A 42 7.34 10.19 4.00
CA GLN A 42 6.28 11.07 3.47
C GLN A 42 4.88 10.63 3.92
N LEU A 43 4.60 9.33 3.90
CA LEU A 43 3.32 8.78 4.32
C LEU A 43 3.14 8.87 5.84
N ALA A 44 4.20 8.74 6.62
CA ALA A 44 4.16 8.96 8.06
C ALA A 44 3.87 10.43 8.42
N GLU A 45 4.44 11.39 7.67
CA GLU A 45 4.21 12.83 7.89
C GLU A 45 2.80 13.27 7.46
N ARG A 46 2.31 12.77 6.33
CA ARG A 46 1.14 13.35 5.63
C ARG A 46 -0.05 12.41 5.49
N GLY A 47 0.12 11.13 5.81
CA GLY A 47 -0.81 10.08 5.41
C GLY A 47 -0.81 9.84 3.90
N LEU A 48 -1.71 8.98 3.46
CA LEU A 48 -2.09 8.82 2.06
C LEU A 48 -3.10 9.91 1.69
N VAL A 49 -2.80 10.65 0.63
CA VAL A 49 -3.69 11.67 0.06
C VAL A 49 -3.98 11.30 -1.40
N VAL A 50 -5.24 11.00 -1.70
CA VAL A 50 -5.72 10.74 -3.06
C VAL A 50 -6.82 11.75 -3.35
N LYS A 51 -6.64 12.54 -4.41
CA LYS A 51 -7.68 13.45 -4.90
C LYS A 51 -8.43 12.78 -6.03
N ALA A 52 -9.74 12.61 -5.88
CA ALA A 52 -10.60 12.01 -6.89
C ALA A 52 -11.89 12.82 -7.08
N PRO A 53 -12.53 12.75 -8.26
CA PRO A 53 -13.76 13.50 -8.53
C PRO A 53 -14.92 13.19 -7.57
N ASP A 54 -14.95 11.98 -7.01
CA ASP A 54 -15.97 11.47 -6.10
C ASP A 54 -15.61 11.66 -4.61
N GLY A 55 -14.56 12.42 -4.33
CA GLY A 55 -14.09 12.75 -2.98
C GLY A 55 -12.63 12.40 -2.75
N ASN A 56 -11.98 13.13 -1.84
CA ASN A 56 -10.61 12.83 -1.46
C ASN A 56 -10.57 11.67 -0.46
N ILE A 57 -9.46 10.92 -0.50
CA ILE A 57 -9.07 9.99 0.56
C ILE A 57 -7.86 10.59 1.25
N GLU A 58 -7.99 10.89 2.53
CA GLU A 58 -6.93 11.45 3.37
C GLU A 58 -6.90 10.66 4.67
N CYS A 59 -5.93 9.76 4.83
CA CYS A 59 -5.88 8.87 5.98
C CYS A 59 -4.45 8.45 6.34
N PRO A 60 -4.16 8.14 7.62
CA PRO A 60 -2.92 7.48 7.99
C PRO A 60 -2.88 6.08 7.40
N VAL A 61 -1.69 5.60 7.05
CA VAL A 61 -1.51 4.27 6.44
C VAL A 61 -0.37 3.51 7.10
N ARG A 62 -0.50 2.18 7.16
CA ARG A 62 0.59 1.29 7.56
C ARG A 62 1.59 1.17 6.42
N THR A 63 2.87 1.32 6.75
CA THR A 63 3.96 1.18 5.78
C THR A 63 4.98 0.19 6.30
N MET A 64 5.59 -0.56 5.39
CA MET A 64 6.67 -1.49 5.63
C MET A 64 7.85 -1.16 4.73
N LEU A 65 9.04 -1.50 5.19
CA LEU A 65 10.26 -1.50 4.38
C LEU A 65 10.58 -2.94 3.97
N SER A 66 11.40 -3.06 2.91
CA SER A 66 11.98 -4.35 2.52
C SER A 66 12.67 -5.02 3.72
N GLY A 67 12.47 -6.34 3.87
CA GLY A 67 12.95 -7.11 5.01
C GLY A 67 12.16 -6.95 6.32
N ALA A 68 11.15 -6.07 6.36
CA ALA A 68 10.23 -5.90 7.49
C ALA A 68 8.80 -6.35 7.16
N VAL A 69 8.61 -7.07 6.05
CA VAL A 69 7.31 -7.68 5.70
C VAL A 69 6.97 -8.73 6.75
N ASP A 70 5.81 -8.59 7.37
CA ASP A 70 5.35 -9.47 8.43
C ASP A 70 4.26 -10.45 7.98
N GLY A 71 4.34 -11.68 8.48
CA GLY A 71 3.29 -12.68 8.34
C GLY A 71 2.84 -12.95 6.90
N HIS A 72 1.57 -13.32 6.77
CA HIS A 72 0.95 -13.74 5.51
C HIS A 72 0.07 -12.63 4.92
N TYR A 73 0.07 -12.52 3.59
CA TYR A 73 -0.83 -11.63 2.83
C TYR A 73 -1.55 -12.43 1.75
N ASP A 74 -2.86 -12.23 1.63
CA ASP A 74 -3.70 -12.96 0.67
C ASP A 74 -3.59 -12.36 -0.73
N VAL A 75 -3.39 -11.04 -0.81
CA VAL A 75 -3.27 -10.32 -2.08
C VAL A 75 -2.07 -9.38 -2.02
N VAL A 76 -1.20 -9.50 -3.02
CA VAL A 76 -0.08 -8.57 -3.23
C VAL A 76 -0.29 -7.82 -4.54
N LEU A 77 -0.44 -6.49 -4.46
CA LEU A 77 -0.54 -5.62 -5.62
C LEU A 77 0.83 -5.03 -5.97
N LEU A 78 1.42 -5.54 -7.06
CA LEU A 78 2.64 -4.98 -7.64
C LEU A 78 2.29 -3.76 -8.49
N ALA A 79 2.42 -2.56 -7.92
CA ALA A 79 2.12 -1.29 -8.58
C ALA A 79 3.38 -0.49 -8.97
N CYS A 80 4.51 -1.18 -9.13
CA CYS A 80 5.77 -0.59 -9.59
C CYS A 80 5.75 -0.37 -11.11
N LYS A 81 6.70 0.42 -11.61
CA LYS A 81 6.93 0.51 -13.05
C LYS A 81 7.61 -0.77 -13.53
N ALA A 82 7.41 -1.12 -14.80
CA ALA A 82 7.93 -2.39 -15.36
C ALA A 82 9.45 -2.56 -15.16
N TYR A 83 10.21 -1.48 -15.28
CA TYR A 83 11.67 -1.51 -15.09
C TYR A 83 12.10 -1.66 -13.62
N ASP A 84 11.19 -1.50 -12.66
CA ASP A 84 11.45 -1.73 -11.23
C ASP A 84 11.02 -3.14 -10.80
N LEU A 85 10.43 -3.96 -11.70
CA LEU A 85 9.78 -5.23 -11.36
C LEU A 85 10.73 -6.23 -10.69
N ASP A 86 11.93 -6.42 -11.22
CA ASP A 86 12.90 -7.36 -10.64
C ASP A 86 13.25 -6.96 -9.20
N SER A 87 13.56 -5.68 -8.97
CA SER A 87 13.83 -5.15 -7.62
C SER A 87 12.61 -5.20 -6.68
N ALA A 88 11.40 -5.21 -7.23
CA ALA A 88 10.17 -5.32 -6.47
C ALA A 88 9.93 -6.77 -6.02
N MET A 89 10.36 -7.76 -6.79
CA MET A 89 10.27 -9.17 -6.44
C MET A 89 11.29 -9.61 -5.38
N GLU A 90 12.40 -8.89 -5.24
CA GLU A 90 13.44 -9.14 -4.22
C GLU A 90 13.16 -8.47 -2.87
N ALA A 91 12.09 -7.68 -2.76
CA ALA A 91 11.82 -6.78 -1.63
C ALA A 91 11.33 -7.48 -0.35
#